data_AF-A0A2K1L0K0-F1
#
_entry.id   AF-A0A2K1L0K0-F1
#
_cell.length_a   1.000
_cell.length_b   1.000
_cell.length_c   1.000
_cell.angle_alpha   90.00
_cell.angle_beta   90.00
_cell.angle_gamma   90.00
#
_symmetry.space_group_name_H-M   'P 1'
#
loop_
_entity.id
_entity.type
_entity.pdbx_description
1 polymer ?
#
loop_
_entity_poly.entity_id
_entity_poly.type
_entity_poly.pdbx_seq_one_letter_code
_entity_poly.pdbx_strand_id
1 'polypeptide(L)'
;MPSVARTQVLEFLKQVRNEGGVVFAGLSEKAWCGTDEKAAEAAYELAWEELHGGPWQSVSLVWRDAFSLSCLSLASCHHHANRPAEALKVLDLGLIIGGPQFRAELDAALHSIGSTNGLEASNGTEGLPSMQDLHLRTKNEGQKLKEVNNMSL
;
A
#
# COMPACT_ATOMS: atom_id res chain seq x y z
N MET A 1 -1.95 -5.88 11.73
CA MET A 1 -2.26 -6.29 10.34
C MET A 1 -2.96 -7.64 10.38
N PRO A 2 -4.06 -7.86 9.64
CA PRO A 2 -4.59 -9.21 9.46
C PRO A 2 -3.49 -10.09 8.85
N SER A 3 -3.21 -11.25 9.45
CA SER A 3 -2.18 -12.17 8.97
C SER A 3 -2.82 -13.29 8.16
N VAL A 4 -2.27 -13.56 6.97
CA VAL A 4 -2.57 -14.78 6.21
C VAL A 4 -2.36 -16.00 7.13
N ALA A 5 -3.14 -17.07 6.99
CA ALA A 5 -2.92 -18.25 7.82
C ALA A 5 -1.54 -18.86 7.51
N ARG A 6 -0.76 -19.19 8.56
CA ARG A 6 0.58 -19.78 8.36
C ARG A 6 0.55 -21.04 7.50
N THR A 7 -0.48 -21.87 7.65
CA THR A 7 -0.68 -23.08 6.83
C THR A 7 -0.85 -22.76 5.35
N GLN A 8 -1.68 -21.77 5.01
CA GLN A 8 -1.89 -21.28 3.65
C GLN A 8 -0.58 -20.77 3.04
N VAL A 9 0.23 -20.04 3.81
CA VAL A 9 1.54 -19.57 3.35
C VAL A 9 2.49 -20.72 3.12
N LEU A 10 2.62 -21.66 4.05
CA LEU A 10 3.53 -22.81 3.88
C LEU A 10 3.15 -23.69 2.69
N GLU A 11 1.84 -23.88 2.44
CA GLU A 11 1.35 -24.59 1.25
C GLU A 11 1.68 -23.85 -0.04
N PHE A 12 1.45 -22.54 -0.07
CA PHE A 12 1.83 -21.71 -1.20
C PHE A 12 3.34 -21.74 -1.48
N LEU A 13 4.17 -21.64 -0.45
CA LEU A 13 5.63 -21.69 -0.61
C LEU A 13 6.13 -23.04 -1.12
N LYS A 14 5.39 -24.15 -0.90
CA LYS A 14 5.67 -25.42 -1.59
C LYS A 14 5.43 -25.32 -3.09
N GLN A 15 4.38 -24.62 -3.52
CA GLN A 15 4.09 -24.39 -4.95
C GLN A 15 5.19 -23.53 -5.58
N VAL A 16 5.59 -22.43 -4.94
CA VAL A 16 6.68 -21.58 -5.43
C VAL A 16 8.00 -22.36 -5.57
N ARG A 17 8.31 -23.26 -4.62
CA ARG A 17 9.48 -24.15 -4.74
C ARG A 17 9.41 -25.07 -5.95
N ASN A 18 8.23 -25.56 -6.31
CA ASN A 18 8.05 -26.42 -7.49
C ASN A 18 8.26 -25.66 -8.81
N GLU A 19 8.09 -24.33 -8.81
CA GLU A 19 8.42 -23.46 -9.94
C GLU A 19 9.86 -22.93 -9.92
N GLY A 20 10.71 -23.45 -9.03
CA GLY A 20 12.12 -23.07 -8.92
C GLY A 20 12.41 -21.91 -7.96
N GLY A 21 11.39 -21.33 -7.31
CA GLY A 21 11.52 -20.21 -6.38
C GLY A 21 12.01 -20.59 -4.98
N VAL A 22 13.06 -21.42 -4.87
CA VAL A 22 13.58 -21.91 -3.58
C VAL A 22 14.11 -20.77 -2.70
N VAL A 23 14.82 -19.81 -3.30
CA VAL A 23 15.36 -18.63 -2.60
C VAL A 23 14.22 -17.75 -2.09
N PHE A 24 13.25 -17.45 -2.96
CA PHE A 24 12.05 -16.69 -2.59
C PHE A 24 11.33 -17.33 -1.39
N ALA A 25 11.13 -18.65 -1.42
CA ALA A 25 10.44 -19.36 -0.35
C ALA A 25 11.18 -19.25 1.00
N GLY A 26 12.51 -19.40 0.99
CA GLY A 26 13.31 -19.25 2.21
C GLY A 26 13.31 -17.81 2.76
N LEU A 27 13.31 -16.80 1.88
CA LEU A 27 13.18 -15.40 2.28
C LEU A 27 11.79 -15.10 2.85
N SER A 28 10.74 -15.60 2.19
CA SER A 28 9.35 -15.40 2.63
C SER A 28 9.05 -16.05 3.97
N GLU A 29 9.64 -17.22 4.26
CA GLU A 29 9.53 -17.86 5.58
C GLU A 29 10.16 -17.02 6.70
N LYS A 30 11.26 -16.29 6.41
CA LYS A 30 11.92 -15.38 7.35
C LYS A 30 11.17 -14.06 7.51
N ALA A 31 10.66 -13.53 6.40
CA ALA A 31 9.90 -12.29 6.35
C ALA A 31 8.51 -12.40 7.01
N TRP A 32 8.00 -13.63 7.15
CA TRP A 32 6.72 -13.94 7.75
C TRP A 32 6.52 -13.26 9.11
N CYS A 33 5.32 -12.74 9.37
CA CYS A 33 4.97 -11.88 10.52
C CYS A 33 5.65 -10.49 10.56
N GLY A 34 6.36 -10.07 9.51
CA GLY A 34 6.88 -8.71 9.42
C GLY A 34 8.00 -8.41 10.42
N THR A 35 8.82 -9.42 10.73
CA THR A 35 9.93 -9.32 11.71
C THR A 35 11.31 -9.18 11.08
N ASP A 36 11.48 -9.58 9.82
CA ASP A 36 12.74 -9.47 9.07
C ASP A 36 12.52 -8.62 7.82
N GLU A 37 12.72 -7.30 7.95
CA GLU A 37 12.54 -6.34 6.85
C GLU A 37 13.48 -6.61 5.68
N LYS A 38 14.72 -7.04 5.95
CA LYS A 38 15.69 -7.35 4.89
C LYS A 38 15.26 -8.57 4.08
N ALA A 39 14.75 -9.61 4.75
CA ALA A 39 14.21 -10.76 4.07
C ALA A 39 12.94 -10.41 3.27
N ALA A 40 12.09 -9.53 3.79
CA ALA A 40 10.88 -9.08 3.11
C ALA A 40 11.20 -8.28 1.84
N GLU A 41 12.15 -7.35 1.93
CA GLU A 41 12.65 -6.56 0.79
C GLU A 41 13.29 -7.46 -0.27
N ALA A 42 14.15 -8.40 0.13
CA ALA A 42 14.77 -9.34 -0.80
C ALA A 42 13.74 -10.26 -1.49
N ALA A 43 12.69 -10.70 -0.78
CA ALA A 43 11.61 -11.49 -1.39
C ALA A 43 10.77 -10.64 -2.37
N TYR A 44 10.53 -9.37 -2.02
CA TYR A 44 9.82 -8.42 -2.86
C TYR A 44 10.56 -8.15 -4.17
N GLU A 45 11.85 -7.81 -4.10
CA GLU A 45 12.68 -7.54 -5.29
C GLU A 45 12.81 -8.78 -6.19
N LEU A 46 13.02 -9.97 -5.60
CA LEU A 46 13.10 -11.21 -6.38
C LEU A 46 11.80 -11.48 -7.14
N ALA A 47 10.64 -11.38 -6.47
CA ALA A 47 9.36 -11.54 -7.15
C ALA A 47 9.15 -10.46 -8.22
N TRP A 48 9.54 -9.21 -7.95
CA TRP A 48 9.49 -8.12 -8.93
C TRP A 48 10.29 -8.43 -10.19
N GLU A 49 11.53 -8.93 -10.04
CA GLU A 49 12.38 -9.35 -11.14
C GLU A 49 11.74 -10.48 -11.96
N GLU A 50 11.18 -11.50 -11.31
CA GLU A 50 10.50 -12.61 -11.99
C GLU A 50 9.26 -12.15 -12.80
N LEU A 51 8.50 -11.18 -12.29
CA LEU A 51 7.37 -10.59 -13.04
C LEU A 51 7.81 -9.79 -14.27
N HIS A 52 9.01 -9.20 -14.24
CA HIS A 52 9.50 -8.29 -15.27
C HIS A 52 10.58 -8.93 -16.17
N GLY A 53 10.92 -10.20 -15.97
CA GLY A 53 11.90 -10.94 -16.77
C GLY A 53 11.43 -11.32 -18.18
N GLY A 54 10.14 -11.13 -18.50
CA GLY A 54 9.57 -11.49 -19.81
C GLY A 54 8.20 -10.86 -20.08
N PRO A 55 7.54 -11.23 -21.19
CA PRO A 55 6.19 -10.74 -21.50
C PRO A 55 5.21 -11.04 -20.36
N TRP A 56 4.37 -10.07 -20.02
CA TRP A 56 3.42 -10.19 -18.90
C TRP A 56 2.53 -11.43 -18.98
N GLN A 57 2.12 -11.81 -20.19
CA GLN A 57 1.24 -12.96 -20.44
C GLN A 57 1.91 -14.31 -20.15
N SER A 58 3.25 -14.37 -20.13
CA SER A 58 4.00 -15.59 -19.81
C SER A 58 4.36 -15.72 -18.33
N VAL A 59 4.10 -14.69 -17.51
CA VAL A 59 4.38 -14.75 -16.07
C VAL A 59 3.39 -15.72 -15.41
N SER A 60 3.92 -16.73 -14.72
CA SER A 60 3.12 -17.70 -13.96
C SER A 60 2.26 -17.00 -12.90
N LEU A 61 1.04 -17.51 -12.69
CA LEU A 61 0.17 -17.03 -11.61
C LEU A 61 0.84 -17.17 -10.24
N VAL A 62 1.62 -18.23 -10.03
CA VAL A 62 2.34 -18.45 -8.76
C VAL A 62 3.32 -17.31 -8.47
N TRP A 63 4.00 -16.74 -9.47
CA TRP A 63 4.89 -15.59 -9.27
C TRP A 63 4.14 -14.28 -9.02
N ARG A 64 2.92 -14.13 -9.55
CA ARG A 64 2.04 -13.00 -9.20
C ARG A 64 1.51 -13.10 -7.78
N ASP A 65 1.14 -14.30 -7.36
CA ASP A 65 0.74 -14.58 -5.98
C ASP A 65 1.94 -14.41 -5.03
N ALA A 66 3.15 -14.77 -5.46
CA ALA A 66 4.38 -14.59 -4.70
C ALA A 66 4.66 -13.10 -4.44
N PHE A 67 4.47 -12.27 -5.46
CA PHE A 67 4.57 -10.81 -5.32
C PHE A 67 3.54 -10.24 -4.34
N SER A 68 2.33 -10.79 -4.34
CA SER A 68 1.27 -10.36 -3.39
C SER A 68 1.67 -10.67 -1.94
N LEU A 69 2.22 -11.87 -1.72
CA LEU A 69 2.72 -12.29 -0.40
C LEU A 69 3.92 -11.46 0.07
N SER A 70 4.85 -11.12 -0.82
CA SER A 70 5.99 -10.28 -0.47
C SER A 70 5.57 -8.84 -0.15
N CYS A 71 4.58 -8.29 -0.89
CA CYS A 71 3.98 -7.00 -0.59
C CYS A 71 3.35 -6.97 0.81
N LEU A 72 2.58 -7.99 1.18
CA LEU A 72 2.01 -8.12 2.54
C LEU A 72 3.09 -8.12 3.62
N SER A 73 4.17 -8.88 3.39
CA SER A 73 5.26 -9.02 4.36
C SER A 73 6.03 -7.72 4.53
N LEU A 74 6.40 -7.06 3.43
CA LEU A 74 7.12 -5.80 3.44
C LEU A 74 6.28 -4.65 3.99
N ALA A 75 4.99 -4.58 3.62
CA ALA A 75 4.07 -3.61 4.19
C ALA A 75 3.90 -3.80 5.71
N SER A 76 3.87 -5.04 6.19
CA SER A 76 3.85 -5.32 7.63
C SER A 76 5.12 -4.81 8.33
N CYS A 77 6.29 -4.98 7.73
CA CYS A 77 7.55 -4.43 8.25
C CYS A 77 7.51 -2.90 8.33
N HIS A 78 7.11 -2.23 7.25
CA HIS A 78 6.97 -0.77 7.22
C HIS A 78 5.96 -0.27 8.26
N HIS A 79 4.80 -0.93 8.38
CA HIS A 79 3.80 -0.57 9.39
C HIS A 79 4.35 -0.73 10.82
N HIS A 80 5.04 -1.83 11.15
CA HIS A 80 5.68 -2.00 12.46
C HIS A 80 6.75 -0.95 12.75
N ALA A 81 7.40 -0.43 11.71
CA ALA A 81 8.39 0.63 11.81
C ALA A 81 7.80 2.04 11.71
N ASN A 82 6.48 2.18 11.89
CA ASN A 82 5.73 3.44 11.86
C ASN A 82 5.89 4.23 10.55
N ARG A 83 5.96 3.50 9.42
CA ARG A 83 6.03 4.01 8.04
C ARG A 83 4.75 3.65 7.25
N PRO A 84 3.59 4.24 7.59
CA PRO A 84 2.31 3.85 6.99
C PRO A 84 2.21 4.22 5.51
N ALA A 85 2.84 5.30 5.06
CA ALA A 85 2.82 5.71 3.66
C ALA A 85 3.55 4.71 2.76
N GLU A 86 4.70 4.23 3.19
CA GLU A 86 5.48 3.20 2.51
C GLU A 86 4.75 1.86 2.53
N ALA A 87 4.11 1.50 3.65
CA ALA A 87 3.28 0.31 3.74
C ALA A 87 2.12 0.35 2.72
N LEU A 88 1.38 1.47 2.65
CA LEU A 88 0.27 1.64 1.70
C LEU A 88 0.74 1.57 0.25
N LYS A 89 1.88 2.21 -0.08
CA LYS A 89 2.45 2.15 -1.43
C LYS A 89 2.74 0.72 -1.88
N VAL A 90 3.32 -0.10 -0.99
CA VAL A 90 3.63 -1.51 -1.28
C VAL A 90 2.34 -2.33 -1.43
N LEU A 91 1.33 -2.08 -0.59
CA LEU A 91 0.02 -2.75 -0.69
C LEU A 91 -0.70 -2.42 -2.00
N ASP A 92 -0.72 -1.15 -2.40
CA ASP A 92 -1.33 -0.71 -3.67
C ASP A 92 -0.68 -1.40 -4.87
N LEU A 93 0.65 -1.55 -4.84
CA LEU A 93 1.37 -2.24 -5.90
C LEU A 93 1.01 -3.72 -5.95
N GLY A 94 0.92 -4.38 -4.79
CA GLY A 94 0.42 -5.75 -4.68
C GLY A 94 -1.00 -5.92 -5.23
N LEU A 95 -1.88 -4.95 -5.04
CA LEU A 95 -3.25 -4.98 -5.57
C LEU A 95 -3.34 -4.81 -7.09
N ILE A 96 -2.42 -4.03 -7.69
CA ILE A 96 -2.39 -3.75 -9.13
C ILE A 96 -1.72 -4.88 -9.91
N ILE A 97 -0.60 -5.39 -9.41
CA ILE A 97 0.30 -6.31 -10.13
C ILE A 97 0.14 -7.76 -9.65
N GLY A 98 -0.23 -7.93 -8.39
CA GLY A 98 -0.31 -9.24 -7.75
C GLY A 98 -1.37 -10.17 -8.33
N GLY A 99 -1.25 -11.43 -7.92
CA GLY A 99 -2.20 -12.49 -8.23
C GLY A 99 -3.38 -12.52 -7.24
N PRO A 100 -4.40 -13.33 -7.52
CA PRO A 100 -5.64 -13.33 -6.76
C PRO A 100 -5.53 -14.01 -5.39
N GLN A 101 -4.53 -14.85 -5.13
CA GLN A 101 -4.52 -15.77 -3.98
C GLN A 101 -4.52 -15.05 -2.63
N PHE A 102 -3.86 -13.89 -2.53
CA PHE A 102 -3.74 -13.10 -1.30
C PHE A 102 -4.46 -11.76 -1.37
N ARG A 103 -5.41 -11.63 -2.32
CA ARG A 103 -6.12 -10.38 -2.58
C ARG A 103 -6.94 -9.92 -1.37
N ALA A 104 -7.65 -10.83 -0.73
CA ALA A 104 -8.49 -10.50 0.43
C ALA A 104 -7.65 -9.96 1.60
N GLU A 105 -6.46 -10.52 1.79
CA GLU A 105 -5.53 -10.11 2.83
C GLU A 105 -4.85 -8.79 2.51
N LEU A 106 -4.51 -8.52 1.25
CA LEU A 106 -4.06 -7.20 0.78
C LEU A 106 -5.12 -6.13 1.02
N ASP A 107 -6.37 -6.40 0.63
CA ASP A 107 -7.49 -5.47 0.84
C ASP A 107 -7.69 -5.23 2.35
N ALA A 108 -7.72 -6.28 3.17
CA ALA A 108 -7.89 -6.15 4.62
C ALA A 108 -6.72 -5.38 5.27
N ALA A 109 -5.49 -5.58 4.78
CA ALA A 109 -4.31 -4.85 5.22
C ALA A 109 -4.41 -3.36 4.88
N LEU A 110 -4.80 -3.03 3.65
CA LEU A 110 -4.96 -1.65 3.19
C LEU A 110 -5.98 -0.89 4.04
N HIS A 111 -7.15 -1.49 4.28
CA HIS A 111 -8.21 -0.88 5.11
C HIS A 111 -7.75 -0.69 6.56
N SER A 112 -7.02 -1.66 7.11
CA SER A 112 -6.49 -1.58 8.48
C SER A 112 -5.51 -0.42 8.64
N ILE A 113 -4.59 -0.19 7.69
CA ILE A 113 -3.60 0.90 7.78
C ILE A 113 -4.22 2.24 7.41
N GLY A 114 -5.07 2.29 6.37
CA GLY A 114 -5.72 3.51 5.95
C GLY A 114 -6.60 4.12 7.04
N SER A 115 -7.29 3.26 7.81
CA SER A 115 -8.15 3.70 8.92
C SER A 115 -7.35 4.26 10.11
N THR A 116 -6.19 3.67 10.44
CA THR A 116 -5.34 4.18 11.53
C THR A 116 -4.68 5.50 11.16
N ASN A 117 -4.22 5.65 9.92
CA ASN A 117 -3.59 6.88 9.44
C ASN A 117 -4.58 8.06 9.35
N GLY A 118 -5.85 7.78 9.01
CA GLY A 118 -6.92 8.79 9.03
C GLY A 118 -7.24 9.32 10.43
N LEU A 119 -7.05 8.52 11.48
CA LEU A 119 -7.21 8.95 12.87
C LEU A 119 -6.04 9.83 13.32
N GLU A 120 -4.80 9.55 12.89
CA GLU A 120 -3.65 10.41 13.21
C GLU A 120 -3.66 11.74 12.44
N ALA A 121 -4.10 11.73 11.17
CA ALA A 121 -4.28 12.95 10.38
C ALA A 121 -5.36 13.89 10.96
N SER A 122 -6.28 13.37 11.77
CA SER A 122 -7.31 14.18 12.43
C SER A 122 -6.80 15.05 13.60
N ASN A 123 -5.54 14.86 14.04
CA ASN A 123 -4.88 15.74 15.00
C ASN A 123 -4.10 16.91 14.36
N GLY A 124 -4.10 17.03 13.03
CA GLY A 124 -3.56 18.16 12.29
C GLY A 124 -4.65 18.81 11.45
N THR A 125 -5.45 19.70 12.05
CA THR A 125 -6.50 20.44 11.33
C THR A 125 -5.90 21.51 10.42
N GLU A 126 -5.46 21.14 9.22
CA GLU A 126 -5.54 22.02 8.06
C GLU A 126 -6.48 21.39 7.03
N GLY A 127 -7.77 21.57 7.30
CA GLY A 127 -8.83 21.17 6.39
C GLY A 127 -8.71 21.94 5.08
N LEU A 128 -8.68 21.20 3.97
CA LEU A 128 -8.93 21.76 2.65
C LEU A 128 -10.29 22.50 2.71
N PRO A 129 -10.34 23.80 2.37
CA PRO A 129 -11.56 24.58 2.51
C PRO A 129 -12.67 23.96 1.67
N SER A 130 -13.87 23.85 2.25
CA SER A 130 -15.02 23.34 1.51
C SER A 130 -15.33 24.30 0.35
N MET A 131 -15.98 23.81 -0.72
CA MET A 131 -16.43 24.67 -1.82
C MET A 131 -17.31 25.85 -1.36
N GLN A 132 -17.97 25.72 -0.21
CA GLN A 132 -18.81 26.77 0.38
C GLN A 132 -17.96 27.90 0.97
N ASP A 133 -16.80 27.57 1.55
CA ASP A 133 -15.85 28.54 2.12
C ASP A 133 -15.18 29.39 1.03
N LEU A 134 -14.90 28.79 -0.14
CA LEU A 134 -14.35 29.51 -1.29
C LEU A 134 -15.37 30.50 -1.88
N HIS A 135 -16.66 30.16 -1.84
CA HIS A 135 -17.74 31.01 -2.34
C HIS A 135 -18.03 32.21 -1.41
N LEU A 136 -17.85 32.07 -0.08
CA LEU A 136 -17.95 33.20 0.84
C LEU A 136 -16.79 34.19 0.67
N ARG A 137 -15.57 33.68 0.43
CA ARG A 137 -14.37 34.51 0.28
C ARG A 137 -14.44 35.42 -0.95
N THR A 138 -14.92 34.88 -2.06
CA THR A 138 -15.12 35.64 -3.31
C THR A 138 -16.24 36.69 -3.19
N LYS A 139 -17.30 36.43 -2.41
CA LYS A 139 -18.35 37.43 -2.12
C LYS A 139 -17.82 38.59 -1.28
N ASN A 140 -17.02 38.31 -0.24
CA ASN A 140 -16.48 39.34 0.64
C ASN A 140 -15.46 40.25 -0.05
N GLU A 141 -14.61 39.70 -0.93
CA GLU A 141 -13.68 40.51 -1.74
C GLU A 141 -14.41 41.41 -2.74
N GLY A 142 -15.49 40.91 -3.36
CA GLY A 142 -16.34 41.69 -4.26
C GLY A 142 -17.11 42.82 -3.55
N GLN A 143 -17.50 42.65 -2.29
CA GLN A 143 -18.12 43.73 -1.49
C GLN A 143 -17.11 44.78 -1.05
N LYS A 144 -15.91 44.36 -0.63
CA LYS A 144 -14.84 45.28 -0.22
C LYS A 144 -14.40 46.18 -1.37
N LEU A 145 -14.31 45.64 -2.60
CA LEU A 145 -14.00 46.41 -3.81
C LEU A 145 -15.08 47.45 -4.15
N LYS A 146 -16.36 47.18 -3.86
CA LYS A 146 -17.46 48.12 -4.08
C LYS A 146 -17.48 49.26 -3.05
N GLU A 147 -17.15 48.97 -1.79
CA GLU A 147 -17.07 49.99 -0.75
C GLU A 147 -15.88 50.94 -0.97
N VAL A 148 -14.71 50.42 -1.36
CA VAL A 148 -13.53 51.24 -1.65
C VAL A 148 -13.78 52.20 -2.83
N ASN A 149 -14.52 51.76 -3.86
CA ASN A 149 -14.81 52.58 -5.03
C ASN A 149 -15.92 53.62 -4.80
N ASN A 150 -16.73 53.48 -3.74
CA ASN A 150 -17.80 54.42 -3.40
C ASN A 150 -17.36 55.49 -2.37
N MET A 151 -16.09 55.45 -1.93
CA MET A 151 -15.47 56.38 -1.00
C MET A 151 -14.46 57.34 -1.66
N SER A 152 -14.35 57.32 -3.00
CA SER A 152 -13.44 58.17 -3.79
C SER A 152 -14.16 59.18 -4.69
N LEU A 153 -15.33 59.69 -4.27
CA LEU A 153 -15.96 60.90 -4.80
C LEU A 153 -16.06 61.96 -3.70
#